data_AF-A0A382HX74-F1
#
_entry.id   AF-A0A382HX74-F1
#
_cell.length_a   1.000
_cell.length_b   1.000
_cell.length_c   1.000
_cell.angle_alpha   90.00
_cell.angle_beta   90.00
_cell.angle_gamma   90.00
#
_symmetry.space_group_name_H-M   'P 1'
#
loop_
_entity.id
_entity.type
_entity.pdbx_description
1 polymer ?
#
loop_
_entity_poly.entity_id
_entity_poly.type
_entity_poly.pdbx_seq_one_letter_code
_entity_poly.pdbx_strand_id
1 'polypeptide(L)'
;MTALMVSFLIPTVVFAETDTVTFGTAVVTNDQAVNDSLVVSMSGVAPPAEGSAYNAVLVSSDGTKSLDLGELSVVQPVIQGVIQATGTINFVYDSTSEGYDGEDLFATYSRIKLTNGSGGSTAYSDNVPVDAAVYINSAMSDINSIDAHLATAIAAAFSAQSSSDIDAMKTDIASAVADTSVISALADGLGANVTAAAAEDVEDSNMAEGAAGVIASAANISSWV
;
A
#
# COMPACT_ATOMS: atom_id res chain seq x y z
N MET A 1 7.35 0.06 10.60
CA MET A 1 7.26 0.74 9.30
C MET A 1 6.92 -0.32 8.26
N THR A 2 5.63 -0.55 8.06
CA THR A 2 5.10 -1.51 7.09
C THR A 2 4.83 -0.71 5.82
N ALA A 3 5.51 -1.05 4.73
CA ALA A 3 5.29 -0.46 3.42
C ALA A 3 4.61 -1.51 2.54
N LEU A 4 3.48 -1.16 1.92
CA LEU A 4 2.75 -2.04 0.99
C LEU A 4 3.28 -1.78 -0.42
N MET A 5 4.05 -2.73 -0.97
CA MET A 5 4.65 -2.61 -2.29
C MET A 5 3.70 -3.20 -3.35
N VAL A 6 3.11 -2.36 -4.20
CA VAL A 6 2.32 -2.76 -5.38
C VAL A 6 3.07 -2.33 -6.63
N SER A 7 3.44 -3.29 -7.48
CA SER A 7 4.22 -3.08 -8.70
C SER A 7 3.40 -3.57 -9.90
N PHE A 8 3.56 -2.98 -11.09
CA PHE A 8 2.71 -3.29 -12.25
C PHE A 8 3.55 -3.71 -13.46
N LEU A 9 3.07 -4.70 -14.24
CA LEU A 9 3.75 -5.24 -15.44
C LEU A 9 2.72 -5.41 -16.57
N ILE A 10 2.82 -4.65 -17.66
CA ILE A 10 1.85 -4.74 -18.79
C ILE A 10 2.56 -4.73 -20.14
N PRO A 11 2.38 -5.73 -21.04
CA PRO A 11 2.77 -5.60 -22.43
C PRO A 11 1.71 -4.80 -23.20
N THR A 12 2.04 -3.64 -23.75
CA THR A 12 1.22 -2.98 -24.76
C THR A 12 1.44 -3.65 -26.11
N VAL A 13 0.37 -4.01 -26.82
CA VAL A 13 0.44 -4.46 -28.22
C VAL A 13 0.20 -3.25 -29.13
N VAL A 14 1.27 -2.71 -29.72
CA VAL A 14 1.17 -1.84 -30.90
C VAL A 14 2.19 -2.31 -31.93
N PHE A 15 1.70 -2.76 -33.09
CA PHE A 15 2.57 -3.15 -34.19
C PHE A 15 3.28 -1.92 -34.80
N ALA A 16 4.50 -1.63 -34.35
CA ALA A 16 5.66 -1.24 -35.17
C ALA A 16 6.89 -0.93 -34.27
N GLU A 17 7.98 -1.67 -34.50
CA GLU A 17 9.35 -1.48 -33.98
C GLU A 17 9.52 -1.08 -32.50
N THR A 18 9.67 -2.11 -31.65
CA THR A 18 10.06 -2.05 -30.22
C THR A 18 9.14 -1.21 -29.34
N ASP A 19 7.99 -1.78 -28.96
CA ASP A 19 7.10 -1.25 -27.93
C ASP A 19 7.88 -0.89 -26.66
N THR A 20 7.96 0.39 -26.33
CA THR A 20 8.43 0.86 -25.02
C THR A 20 7.35 0.54 -24.00
N VAL A 21 7.58 -0.47 -23.17
CA VAL A 21 6.66 -0.82 -22.10
C VAL A 21 6.75 0.22 -20.99
N THR A 22 5.62 0.82 -20.64
CA THR A 22 5.50 1.69 -19.45
C THR A 22 5.31 0.80 -18.22
N PHE A 23 6.19 0.96 -17.24
CA PHE A 23 6.09 0.26 -15.96
C PHE A 23 5.91 1.28 -14.84
N GLY A 24 5.03 0.96 -13.89
CA GLY A 24 4.71 1.81 -12.75
C GLY A 24 4.70 1.02 -11.44
N THR A 25 4.85 1.75 -10.35
CA THR A 25 4.70 1.29 -8.96
C THR A 25 3.96 2.41 -8.24
N ALA A 26 2.91 2.06 -7.50
CA ALA A 26 2.17 2.99 -6.65
C ALA A 26 2.10 2.37 -5.26
N VAL A 27 2.80 2.98 -4.31
CA VAL A 27 3.01 2.43 -2.97
C VAL A 27 2.31 3.35 -1.99
N VAL A 28 1.31 2.83 -1.30
CA VAL A 28 0.64 3.54 -0.21
C VAL A 28 1.40 3.26 1.09
N THR A 29 1.67 4.32 1.85
CA THR A 29 2.44 4.27 3.10
C THR A 29 1.81 5.17 4.16
N ASN A 30 2.24 4.98 5.41
CA ASN A 30 1.93 5.88 6.51
C ASN A 30 2.92 7.04 6.56
N ASP A 31 2.43 8.27 6.68
CA ASP A 31 3.20 9.47 6.97
C ASP A 31 2.84 10.03 8.36
N GLN A 32 1.66 10.65 8.53
CA GLN A 32 1.15 11.11 9.83
C GLN A 32 -0.01 10.25 10.35
N ALA A 33 -0.72 9.56 9.46
CA ALA A 33 -1.85 8.70 9.75
C ALA A 33 -1.68 7.33 9.07
N VAL A 34 -2.77 6.56 8.97
CA VAL A 34 -2.77 5.23 8.35
C VAL A 34 -3.06 5.40 6.86
N ASN A 35 -2.19 4.85 6.00
CA ASN A 35 -2.34 4.82 4.54
C ASN A 35 -2.60 6.20 3.90
N ASP A 36 -2.00 7.24 4.45
CA ASP A 36 -2.25 8.64 4.11
C ASP A 36 -1.22 9.24 3.13
N SER A 37 -0.21 8.47 2.74
CA SER A 37 0.81 8.89 1.77
C SER A 37 0.90 7.93 0.59
N LEU A 38 1.29 8.46 -0.58
CA LEU A 38 1.45 7.71 -1.81
C LEU A 38 2.78 8.07 -2.48
N VAL A 39 3.55 7.05 -2.86
CA VAL A 39 4.73 7.19 -3.72
C VAL A 39 4.45 6.53 -5.06
N VAL A 40 4.61 7.30 -6.14
CA VAL A 40 4.44 6.83 -7.52
C VAL A 40 5.78 6.87 -8.23
N SER A 41 6.21 5.73 -8.76
CA SER A 41 7.40 5.60 -9.59
C SER A 41 7.02 4.99 -10.93
N MET A 42 7.33 5.67 -12.03
CA MET A 42 7.06 5.16 -13.38
C MET A 42 8.26 5.36 -14.30
N SER A 43 8.41 4.44 -15.26
CA SER A 43 9.44 4.46 -16.29
C SER A 43 8.83 4.15 -17.65
N GLY A 44 9.47 4.62 -18.73
CA GLY A 44 8.94 4.46 -20.09
C GLY A 44 7.80 5.43 -20.43
N VAL A 45 7.57 6.45 -19.60
CA VAL A 45 6.46 7.40 -19.79
C VAL A 45 6.82 8.38 -20.91
N ALA A 46 5.97 8.47 -21.94
CA ALA A 46 6.10 9.51 -22.96
C ALA A 46 5.84 10.89 -22.33
N PRO A 47 6.60 11.95 -22.68
CA PRO A 47 6.33 13.28 -22.16
C PRO A 47 4.94 13.77 -22.59
N PRO A 48 4.27 14.59 -21.77
CA PRO A 48 3.04 15.25 -22.19
C PRO A 48 3.30 16.20 -23.37
N ALA A 49 2.24 16.60 -24.07
CA ALA A 49 2.35 17.59 -25.13
C ALA A 49 3.01 18.88 -24.62
N GLU A 50 3.74 19.58 -25.50
CA GLU A 50 4.46 20.81 -25.12
C GLU A 50 3.53 21.82 -24.42
N GLY A 51 3.95 22.29 -23.25
CA GLY A 51 3.15 23.19 -22.41
C GLY A 51 2.05 22.53 -21.58
N SER A 52 1.98 21.19 -21.55
CA SER A 52 1.06 20.43 -20.70
C SER A 52 1.81 19.61 -19.64
N ALA A 53 1.12 19.27 -18.55
CA ALA A 53 1.61 18.37 -17.51
C ALA A 53 0.66 17.18 -17.35
N TYR A 54 1.19 16.06 -16.85
CA TYR A 54 0.32 15.00 -16.34
C TYR A 54 -0.21 15.40 -14.96
N ASN A 55 -1.32 14.80 -14.54
CA ASN A 55 -1.89 14.99 -13.22
C ASN A 55 -2.22 13.63 -12.60
N ALA A 56 -1.82 13.42 -11.34
CA ALA A 56 -2.14 12.20 -10.60
C ALA A 56 -3.51 12.34 -9.92
N VAL A 57 -4.36 11.34 -10.09
CA VAL A 57 -5.70 11.31 -9.48
C VAL A 57 -5.98 9.94 -8.90
N LEU A 58 -6.41 9.89 -7.65
CA LEU A 58 -6.99 8.70 -7.05
C LEU A 58 -8.51 8.68 -7.26
N VAL A 59 -9.06 7.51 -7.52
CA VAL A 59 -10.48 7.31 -7.82
C VAL A 59 -11.01 6.11 -7.04
N SER A 60 -12.22 6.25 -6.50
CA SER A 60 -12.92 5.14 -5.82
C SER A 60 -13.30 4.02 -6.79
N SER A 61 -13.60 2.84 -6.25
CA SER A 61 -13.95 1.66 -7.06
C SER A 61 -15.18 1.92 -7.94
N ASP A 62 -16.19 2.58 -7.39
CA ASP A 62 -17.43 3.01 -8.04
C ASP A 62 -17.29 4.27 -8.92
N GLY A 63 -16.12 4.93 -8.88
CA GLY A 63 -15.83 6.15 -9.64
C GLY A 63 -16.51 7.41 -9.13
N THR A 64 -17.18 7.39 -7.97
CA THR A 64 -17.95 8.53 -7.46
C THR A 64 -17.11 9.56 -6.71
N LYS A 65 -15.96 9.13 -6.15
CA LYS A 65 -15.00 10.00 -5.47
C LYS A 65 -13.71 10.07 -6.28
N SER A 66 -13.13 11.26 -6.36
CA SER A 66 -11.75 11.44 -6.80
C SER A 66 -10.99 12.37 -5.89
N LEU A 67 -9.69 12.14 -5.77
CA LEU A 67 -8.74 13.02 -5.11
C LEU A 67 -7.67 13.40 -6.13
N ASP A 68 -7.52 14.70 -6.37
CA ASP A 68 -6.44 15.25 -7.17
C ASP A 68 -5.17 15.31 -6.30
N LEU A 69 -4.11 14.65 -6.73
CA LEU A 69 -2.83 14.60 -6.04
C LEU A 69 -1.85 15.66 -6.56
N GLY A 70 -2.14 16.27 -7.72
CA GLY A 70 -1.34 17.31 -8.33
C GLY A 70 -0.55 16.89 -9.57
N GLU A 71 0.22 17.85 -10.08
CA GLU A 71 0.93 17.74 -11.35
C GLU A 71 2.15 16.81 -11.27
N LEU A 72 2.32 16.00 -12.31
CA LEU A 72 3.44 15.08 -12.49
C LEU A 72 4.39 15.60 -13.57
N SER A 73 5.68 15.61 -13.24
CA SER A 73 6.75 15.95 -14.18
C SER A 73 7.41 14.69 -14.74
N VAL A 74 7.53 14.62 -16.06
CA VAL A 74 8.28 13.55 -16.75
C VAL A 74 9.71 14.02 -16.96
N VAL A 75 10.67 13.31 -16.37
CA VAL A 75 12.10 13.58 -16.55
C VAL A 75 12.65 12.71 -17.67
N GLN A 76 12.96 13.32 -18.81
CA GLN A 76 13.56 12.63 -19.96
C GLN A 76 15.10 12.65 -19.84
N PRO A 77 15.77 11.48 -19.87
CA PRO A 77 17.23 11.44 -19.87
C PRO A 77 17.81 12.00 -21.17
N VAL A 78 19.02 12.55 -21.07
CA VAL A 78 19.81 13.01 -22.22
C VAL A 78 21.04 12.13 -22.36
N ILE A 79 21.10 11.33 -23.42
CA ILE A 79 22.22 10.42 -23.69
C ILE A 79 22.99 10.99 -24.86
N GLN A 80 24.27 11.31 -24.65
CA GLN A 80 25.16 11.86 -25.69
C GLN A 80 24.59 13.12 -26.39
N GLY A 81 23.82 13.93 -25.66
CA GLY A 81 23.20 15.15 -26.19
C GLY A 81 21.84 14.94 -26.90
N VAL A 82 21.32 13.72 -26.92
CA VAL A 82 20.00 13.40 -27.49
C VAL A 82 18.99 13.15 -26.36
N ILE A 83 17.90 13.93 -26.36
CA ILE A 83 16.75 13.74 -25.45
C ILE A 83 16.05 12.44 -25.84
N GLN A 84 15.87 11.53 -24.87
CA GLN A 84 15.19 10.26 -25.10
C GLN A 84 13.68 10.45 -25.27
N ALA A 85 13.03 9.58 -26.06
CA ALA A 85 11.59 9.67 -26.34
C ALA A 85 10.70 9.45 -25.09
N THR A 86 11.21 8.72 -24.10
CA THR A 86 10.50 8.41 -22.86
C THR A 86 11.31 8.89 -21.65
N GLY A 87 10.62 9.12 -20.53
CA GLY A 87 11.22 9.52 -19.27
C GLY A 87 10.73 8.71 -18.08
N THR A 88 11.01 9.25 -16.90
CA THR A 88 10.60 8.70 -15.61
C THR A 88 9.75 9.70 -14.84
N ILE A 89 8.78 9.21 -14.08
CA ILE A 89 8.04 9.96 -13.07
C ILE A 89 8.43 9.42 -11.70
N ASN A 90 8.76 10.31 -10.78
CA ASN A 90 8.86 10.01 -9.36
C ASN A 90 8.09 11.09 -8.62
N PHE A 91 7.01 10.69 -7.96
CA PHE A 91 6.08 11.59 -7.32
C PHE A 91 5.75 11.09 -5.92
N VAL A 92 5.59 12.02 -4.99
CA VAL A 92 5.27 11.75 -3.60
C VAL A 92 4.11 12.66 -3.21
N TYR A 93 3.08 12.06 -2.64
CA TYR A 93 1.98 12.72 -1.95
C TYR A 93 2.07 12.36 -0.47
N ASP A 94 2.18 13.38 0.39
CA ASP A 94 2.43 13.26 1.83
C ASP A 94 1.91 14.51 2.58
N SER A 95 2.17 14.61 3.89
CA SER A 95 1.74 15.74 4.74
C SER A 95 2.28 17.11 4.34
N THR A 96 3.24 17.17 3.41
CA THR A 96 3.76 18.43 2.85
C THR A 96 3.05 18.83 1.54
N SER A 97 2.22 17.95 1.00
CA SER A 97 1.55 18.12 -0.29
C SER A 97 0.30 18.98 -0.17
N GLU A 98 -0.03 19.71 -1.24
CA GLU A 98 -1.26 20.49 -1.31
C GLU A 98 -2.48 19.55 -1.33
N GLY A 99 -3.52 19.90 -0.57
CA GLY A 99 -4.74 19.09 -0.49
C GLY A 99 -4.63 17.84 0.37
N TYR A 100 -3.53 17.65 1.12
CA TYR A 100 -3.43 16.62 2.14
C TYR A 100 -4.36 16.88 3.33
N ASP A 101 -5.17 15.88 3.67
CA ASP A 101 -6.13 15.91 4.79
C ASP A 101 -5.91 14.79 5.82
N GLY A 102 -4.98 13.87 5.55
CA GLY A 102 -4.66 12.73 6.43
C GLY A 102 -5.71 11.61 6.40
N GLU A 103 -6.61 11.61 5.42
CA GLU A 103 -7.56 10.51 5.24
C GLU A 103 -6.85 9.23 4.78
N ASP A 104 -7.42 8.08 5.15
CA ASP A 104 -6.97 6.78 4.67
C ASP A 104 -7.28 6.66 3.17
N LEU A 105 -6.22 6.80 2.35
CA LEU A 105 -6.34 6.80 0.90
C LEU A 105 -6.84 5.45 0.40
N PHE A 106 -6.43 4.36 1.04
CA PHE A 106 -6.74 3.00 0.59
C PHE A 106 -8.13 2.53 1.04
N ALA A 107 -8.69 3.15 2.10
CA ALA A 107 -10.07 2.93 2.51
C ALA A 107 -11.08 3.49 1.48
N THR A 108 -10.71 4.54 0.74
CA THR A 108 -11.62 5.25 -0.17
C THR A 108 -11.30 5.02 -1.65
N TYR A 109 -10.02 4.95 -2.00
CA TYR A 109 -9.55 4.93 -3.37
C TYR A 109 -8.88 3.59 -3.70
N SER A 110 -9.18 3.05 -4.88
CA SER A 110 -8.64 1.75 -5.35
C SER A 110 -8.01 1.84 -6.73
N ARG A 111 -8.14 2.99 -7.39
CA ARG A 111 -7.64 3.22 -8.75
C ARG A 111 -6.78 4.47 -8.79
N ILE A 112 -5.59 4.34 -9.36
CA ILE A 112 -4.75 5.48 -9.73
C ILE A 112 -4.97 5.81 -11.20
N LYS A 113 -5.01 7.10 -11.52
CA LYS A 113 -5.05 7.61 -12.89
C LYS A 113 -3.99 8.67 -13.08
N LEU A 114 -3.38 8.66 -14.26
CA LEU A 114 -2.67 9.83 -14.78
C LEU A 114 -3.52 10.43 -15.89
N THR A 115 -3.84 11.71 -15.77
CA THR A 115 -4.62 12.46 -16.78
C THR A 115 -3.75 13.49 -17.49
N ASN A 116 -4.09 13.81 -18.74
CA ASN A 116 -3.45 14.91 -19.48
C ASN A 116 -4.01 16.25 -18.96
N GLY A 117 -3.39 16.81 -17.92
CA GLY A 117 -3.90 17.96 -17.17
C GLY A 117 -5.06 17.61 -16.22
N SER A 118 -5.42 18.53 -15.33
CA SER A 118 -6.52 18.35 -14.36
C SER A 118 -7.86 18.20 -15.10
N GLY A 119 -8.56 17.09 -14.86
CA GLY A 119 -9.83 16.76 -15.54
C GLY A 119 -9.70 16.34 -17.01
N GLY A 120 -8.47 16.14 -17.52
CA GLY A 120 -8.20 15.72 -18.89
C GLY A 120 -8.48 14.24 -19.17
N SER A 121 -8.17 13.79 -20.38
CA SER A 121 -8.27 12.38 -20.75
C SER A 121 -7.29 11.53 -19.95
N THR A 122 -7.71 10.31 -19.61
CA THR A 122 -6.86 9.32 -18.94
C THR A 122 -5.74 8.87 -19.90
N ALA A 123 -4.50 9.14 -19.52
CA ALA A 123 -3.31 8.66 -20.21
C ALA A 123 -2.86 7.30 -19.67
N TYR A 124 -3.02 7.09 -18.36
CA TYR A 124 -2.76 5.83 -17.68
C TYR A 124 -3.79 5.61 -16.59
N SER A 125 -4.16 4.36 -16.33
CA SER A 125 -4.98 3.97 -15.20
C SER A 125 -4.61 2.58 -14.75
N ASP A 126 -4.60 2.39 -13.45
CA ASP A 126 -4.41 1.09 -12.83
C ASP A 126 -5.28 0.97 -11.59
N ASN A 127 -5.63 -0.26 -11.20
CA ASN A 127 -6.47 -0.48 -10.04
C ASN A 127 -6.11 -1.74 -9.28
N VAL A 128 -6.23 -1.65 -7.96
CA VAL A 128 -6.37 -2.84 -7.13
C VAL A 128 -7.78 -3.40 -7.33
N PRO A 129 -7.95 -4.72 -7.54
CA PRO A 129 -9.27 -5.33 -7.58
C PRO A 129 -10.07 -5.01 -6.30
N VAL A 130 -11.37 -4.73 -6.45
CA VAL A 130 -12.20 -4.27 -5.32
C VAL A 130 -12.23 -5.27 -4.17
N ASP A 131 -12.29 -6.57 -4.50
CA ASP A 131 -12.29 -7.64 -3.50
C ASP A 131 -10.91 -7.78 -2.84
N ALA A 132 -9.82 -7.58 -3.59
CA ALA A 132 -8.47 -7.52 -3.03
C ALA A 132 -8.34 -6.39 -2.00
N ALA A 133 -8.88 -5.20 -2.30
CA ALA A 133 -8.86 -4.06 -1.40
C ALA A 133 -9.60 -4.34 -0.08
N VAL A 134 -10.71 -5.09 -0.11
CA VAL A 134 -11.44 -5.51 1.10
C VAL A 134 -10.58 -6.41 1.98
N TYR A 135 -9.90 -7.39 1.38
CA TYR A 135 -9.01 -8.29 2.12
C TYR A 135 -7.77 -7.57 2.68
N ILE A 136 -7.18 -6.64 1.93
CA ILE A 136 -6.05 -5.82 2.40
C ILE A 136 -6.48 -4.95 3.60
N ASN A 137 -7.64 -4.30 3.54
CA ASN A 137 -8.16 -3.53 4.67
C ASN A 137 -8.43 -4.40 5.91
N SER A 138 -8.89 -5.64 5.70
CA SER A 138 -9.07 -6.60 6.78
C SER A 138 -7.71 -7.01 7.39
N ALA A 139 -6.70 -7.28 6.57
CA ALA A 139 -5.34 -7.55 7.02
C ALA A 139 -4.73 -6.38 7.82
N MET A 140 -4.96 -5.14 7.39
CA MET A 140 -4.53 -3.94 8.13
C MET A 140 -5.23 -3.83 9.49
N SER A 141 -6.53 -4.15 9.56
CA SER A 141 -7.28 -4.21 10.82
C SER A 141 -6.72 -5.29 11.76
N ASP A 142 -6.34 -6.47 11.23
CA ASP A 142 -5.71 -7.54 12.01
C ASP A 142 -4.36 -7.07 12.58
N ILE A 143 -3.52 -6.43 11.76
CA ILE A 143 -2.21 -5.88 12.18
C ILE A 143 -2.38 -4.87 13.32
N ASN A 144 -3.30 -3.92 13.18
CA ASN A 144 -3.56 -2.91 14.23
C ASN A 144 -4.08 -3.56 15.52
N SER A 145 -4.89 -4.61 15.40
CA SER A 145 -5.40 -5.35 16.55
C SER A 145 -4.28 -6.16 17.23
N ILE A 146 -3.39 -6.78 16.46
CA ILE A 146 -2.20 -7.47 16.98
C ILE A 146 -1.32 -6.49 17.77
N ASP A 147 -1.08 -5.29 17.24
CA ASP A 147 -0.27 -4.26 17.93
C ASP A 147 -0.89 -3.84 19.27
N ALA A 148 -2.21 -3.59 19.29
CA ALA A 148 -2.93 -3.25 20.51
C ALA A 148 -2.87 -4.36 21.57
N HIS A 149 -3.15 -5.62 21.18
CA HIS A 149 -3.06 -6.76 22.09
C HIS A 149 -1.63 -7.02 22.57
N LEU A 150 -0.63 -6.81 21.71
CA LEU A 150 0.78 -6.93 22.08
C LEU A 150 1.15 -5.87 23.13
N ALA A 151 0.71 -4.62 22.97
CA ALA A 151 0.92 -3.57 23.95
C ALA A 151 0.27 -3.92 25.31
N THR A 152 -0.96 -4.46 25.30
CA THR A 152 -1.63 -4.91 26.53
C THR A 152 -0.91 -6.08 27.19
N ALA A 153 -0.49 -7.10 26.42
CA ALA A 153 0.24 -8.25 26.94
C ALA A 153 1.58 -7.85 27.57
N ILE A 154 2.31 -6.95 26.93
CA ILE A 154 3.57 -6.40 27.44
C ILE A 154 3.33 -5.62 28.74
N ALA A 155 2.31 -4.77 28.79
CA ALA A 155 1.98 -4.01 30.00
C ALA A 155 1.60 -4.93 31.17
N ALA A 156 0.82 -5.98 30.90
CA ALA A 156 0.48 -6.99 31.90
C ALA A 156 1.73 -7.75 32.39
N ALA A 157 2.62 -8.17 31.49
CA ALA A 157 3.87 -8.83 31.86
C ALA A 157 4.77 -7.94 32.75
N PHE A 158 4.85 -6.63 32.47
CA PHE A 158 5.59 -5.68 33.32
C PHE A 158 4.93 -5.46 34.69
N SER A 159 3.60 -5.39 34.74
CA SER A 159 2.86 -5.32 36.01
C SER A 159 3.13 -6.56 36.86
N ALA A 160 3.07 -7.76 36.26
CA ALA A 160 3.41 -9.00 36.94
C ALA A 160 4.86 -8.98 37.47
N GLN A 161 5.82 -8.56 36.65
CA GLN A 161 7.24 -8.52 37.02
C GLN A 161 7.50 -7.60 38.22
N SER A 162 6.79 -6.47 38.30
CA SER A 162 6.97 -5.47 39.34
C SER A 162 6.15 -5.73 40.61
N SER A 163 5.19 -6.66 40.55
CA SER A 163 4.31 -6.98 41.66
C SER A 163 5.02 -7.78 42.75
N SER A 164 4.68 -7.49 44.01
CA SER A 164 5.07 -8.27 45.19
C SER A 164 3.95 -9.17 45.72
N ASP A 165 2.76 -9.10 45.11
CA ASP A 165 1.60 -9.92 45.43
C ASP A 165 1.43 -11.05 44.41
N ILE A 166 1.46 -12.29 44.89
CA ILE A 166 1.35 -13.50 44.09
C ILE A 166 0.02 -13.59 43.35
N ASP A 167 -1.07 -13.13 43.94
CA ASP A 167 -2.39 -13.22 43.29
C ASP A 167 -2.54 -12.15 42.20
N ALA A 168 -1.95 -10.97 42.40
CA ALA A 168 -1.81 -9.96 41.35
C ALA A 168 -0.92 -10.48 40.19
N MET A 169 0.24 -11.07 40.50
CA MET A 169 1.12 -11.67 39.48
C MET A 169 0.39 -12.71 38.63
N LYS A 170 -0.39 -13.61 39.24
CA LYS A 170 -1.17 -14.62 38.50
C LYS A 170 -2.21 -13.99 37.58
N THR A 171 -2.88 -12.94 38.05
CA THR A 171 -3.92 -12.23 37.28
C THR A 171 -3.30 -11.57 36.05
N ASP A 172 -2.20 -10.86 36.23
CA ASP A 172 -1.50 -10.16 35.14
C ASP A 172 -0.91 -11.15 34.11
N ILE A 173 -0.31 -12.26 34.57
CA ILE A 173 0.18 -13.32 33.67
C ILE A 173 -0.98 -13.96 32.90
N ALA A 174 -2.12 -14.22 33.57
CA ALA A 174 -3.30 -14.76 32.89
C ALA A 174 -3.85 -13.81 31.83
N SER A 175 -3.82 -12.49 32.08
CA SER A 175 -4.19 -11.48 31.08
C SER A 175 -3.23 -11.53 29.88
N ALA A 176 -1.92 -11.53 30.12
CA ALA A 176 -0.92 -11.59 29.05
C ALA A 176 -1.09 -12.85 28.18
N VAL A 177 -1.37 -14.01 28.79
CA VAL A 177 -1.64 -15.27 28.08
C VAL A 177 -2.95 -15.21 27.27
N ALA A 178 -3.98 -14.56 27.79
CA ALA A 178 -5.23 -14.36 27.07
C ALA A 178 -5.03 -13.51 25.81
N ASP A 179 -4.32 -12.37 25.93
CA ASP A 179 -3.97 -11.51 24.79
C ASP A 179 -3.10 -12.25 23.76
N THR A 180 -2.12 -13.03 24.24
CA THR A 180 -1.26 -13.89 23.40
C THR A 180 -2.07 -14.88 22.56
N SER A 181 -3.14 -15.46 23.15
CA SER A 181 -4.04 -16.36 22.42
C SER A 181 -4.85 -15.64 21.35
N VAL A 182 -5.28 -14.40 21.61
CA VAL A 182 -5.98 -13.57 20.62
C VAL A 182 -5.05 -13.18 19.47
N ILE A 183 -3.79 -12.82 19.78
CA ILE A 183 -2.76 -12.52 18.77
C ILE A 183 -2.57 -13.68 17.80
N SER A 184 -2.53 -14.93 18.29
CA SER A 184 -2.43 -16.12 17.42
C SER A 184 -3.60 -16.20 16.43
N ALA A 185 -4.83 -15.99 16.89
CA ALA A 185 -6.01 -16.06 16.03
C ALA A 185 -6.02 -14.94 14.99
N LEU A 186 -5.60 -13.74 15.37
CA LEU A 186 -5.46 -12.60 14.46
C LEU A 186 -4.35 -12.85 13.42
N ALA A 187 -3.24 -13.50 13.81
CA ALA A 187 -2.18 -13.86 12.87
C ALA A 187 -2.65 -14.87 11.81
N ASP A 188 -3.46 -15.87 12.20
CA ASP A 188 -4.08 -16.79 11.24
C ASP A 188 -5.03 -16.05 10.28
N GLY A 189 -5.83 -15.11 10.80
CA GLY A 189 -6.70 -14.23 10.01
C GLY A 189 -5.91 -13.35 9.03
N LEU A 190 -4.81 -12.76 9.49
CA LEU A 190 -3.89 -11.97 8.67
C LEU A 190 -3.38 -12.78 7.48
N GLY A 191 -2.90 -14.01 7.73
CA GLY A 191 -2.44 -14.93 6.69
C GLY A 191 -3.53 -15.29 5.68
N ALA A 192 -4.76 -15.52 6.15
CA ALA A 192 -5.90 -15.81 5.29
C ALA A 192 -6.30 -14.61 4.41
N ASN A 193 -6.35 -13.41 5.00
CA ASN A 193 -6.71 -12.18 4.30
C ASN A 193 -5.73 -11.85 3.18
N VAL A 194 -4.41 -11.86 3.45
CA VAL A 194 -3.43 -11.57 2.38
C VAL A 194 -3.36 -12.67 1.31
N THR A 195 -3.67 -13.93 1.66
CA THR A 195 -3.80 -15.02 0.68
C THR A 195 -5.00 -14.77 -0.25
N ALA A 196 -6.13 -14.34 0.31
CA ALA A 196 -7.31 -14.01 -0.47
C ALA A 196 -7.06 -12.79 -1.36
N ALA A 197 -6.42 -11.73 -0.84
CA ALA A 197 -6.04 -10.56 -1.64
C ALA A 197 -5.17 -10.92 -2.86
N ALA A 198 -4.16 -11.78 -2.67
CA ALA A 198 -3.30 -12.25 -3.75
C ALA A 198 -4.03 -13.11 -4.79
N ALA A 199 -5.13 -13.78 -4.41
CA ALA A 199 -5.91 -14.59 -5.34
C ALA A 199 -6.82 -13.76 -6.25
N GLU A 200 -7.13 -12.51 -5.86
CA GLU A 200 -7.98 -11.59 -6.64
C GLU A 200 -7.21 -10.91 -7.78
N ASP A 201 -5.88 -10.80 -7.69
CA ASP A 201 -5.03 -10.18 -8.71
C ASP A 201 -3.97 -11.18 -9.23
N VAL A 202 -4.43 -12.15 -10.02
CA VAL A 202 -3.58 -13.26 -10.51
C VAL A 202 -2.63 -12.81 -11.64
N GLU A 203 -2.92 -11.67 -12.27
CA GLU A 203 -2.12 -11.12 -13.36
C GLU A 203 -0.93 -10.29 -12.84
N ASP A 204 -1.05 -9.71 -11.64
CA ASP A 204 0.03 -9.01 -10.95
C ASP A 204 0.72 -9.89 -9.89
N SER A 205 1.94 -10.34 -10.19
CA SER A 205 2.74 -11.14 -9.25
C SER A 205 3.16 -10.37 -8.00
N ASN A 206 3.12 -9.03 -8.00
CA ASN A 206 3.60 -8.22 -6.89
C ASN A 206 2.68 -8.33 -5.67
N MET A 207 1.36 -8.45 -5.89
CA MET A 207 0.41 -8.75 -4.81
C MET A 207 0.73 -10.08 -4.14
N ALA A 208 1.03 -11.12 -4.92
CA ALA A 208 1.40 -12.44 -4.42
C ALA A 208 2.76 -12.44 -3.68
N GLU A 209 3.75 -11.73 -4.21
CA GLU A 209 5.07 -11.57 -3.57
C GLU A 209 4.96 -10.82 -2.23
N GLY A 210 4.19 -9.73 -2.19
CA GLY A 210 3.90 -8.98 -0.97
C GLY A 210 3.17 -9.83 0.06
N ALA A 211 2.13 -10.57 -0.35
CA ALA A 211 1.39 -11.47 0.51
C ALA A 211 2.28 -12.55 1.12
N ALA A 212 3.22 -13.13 0.36
CA ALA A 212 4.13 -14.16 0.86
C ALA A 212 4.98 -13.68 2.05
N GLY A 213 5.46 -12.42 2.01
CA GLY A 213 6.20 -11.83 3.13
C GLY A 213 5.35 -11.64 4.39
N VAL A 214 4.09 -11.24 4.22
CA VAL A 214 3.15 -11.08 5.33
C VAL A 214 2.75 -12.44 5.91
N ILE A 215 2.49 -13.45 5.07
CA ILE A 215 2.19 -14.83 5.50
C ILE A 215 3.33 -15.40 6.32
N ALA A 216 4.58 -15.22 5.89
CA ALA A 216 5.74 -15.66 6.65
C ALA A 216 5.82 -14.97 8.02
N SER A 217 5.48 -13.68 8.09
CA SER A 217 5.44 -12.92 9.34
C SER A 217 4.32 -13.40 10.26
N ALA A 218 3.12 -13.64 9.72
CA ALA A 218 1.99 -14.21 10.45
C ALA A 218 2.33 -15.60 11.03
N ALA A 219 2.94 -16.47 10.23
CA ALA A 219 3.37 -17.79 10.67
C ALA A 219 4.42 -17.72 11.80
N ASN A 220 5.34 -16.74 11.73
CA ASN A 220 6.29 -16.52 12.82
C ASN A 220 5.59 -16.07 14.10
N ILE A 221 4.62 -15.16 14.02
CA ILE A 221 3.82 -14.72 15.17
C ILE A 221 3.12 -15.93 15.81
N SER A 222 2.38 -16.72 15.02
CA SER A 222 1.68 -17.93 15.49
C SER A 222 2.63 -19.00 16.07
N SER A 223 3.93 -18.93 15.78
CA SER A 223 4.93 -19.86 16.34
C SER A 223 5.52 -19.42 17.69
N TRP A 224 5.39 -18.14 18.03
CA TRP A 224 5.94 -17.55 19.26
C TRP A 224 4.94 -17.53 20.42
N VAL A 225 3.65 -17.58 20.09
CA VAL A 225 2.51 -17.60 21.01
C VAL A 225 2.05 -19.03 21.28
#